data_AF-A0A6J3L702-F1
#
_entry.id   AF-A0A6J3L702-F1
#
_cell.length_a   1.000
_cell.length_b   1.000
_cell.length_c   1.000
_cell.angle_alpha   90.00
_cell.angle_beta   90.00
_cell.angle_gamma   90.00
#
_symmetry.space_group_name_H-M   'P 1'
#
loop_
_entity.id
_entity.type
_entity.pdbx_description
1 polymer ?
#
loop_
_entity_poly.entity_id
_entity_poly.type
_entity_poly.pdbx_seq_one_letter_code
_entity_poly.pdbx_strand_id
1 'polypeptide(L)'
;MQNGKVTSWIWLSLLSLTMIYVSTQATTLDPVTMRHILPAYAVLKNVDLLNSSRCRTEVDEFRNAVDNHILWGLRALDTSGVPPGGFISGHNYWLGDRMGCTILSQNRTLFVSEGKRKNNTIYRNPNEEHPPFEFRFFIGRVRHNSTMQYHQEIPDEDLITLGLCLPASCTKHDVAIMLAKVIHNETLFIGKLFAINFRLLQVTDLVNDYQWLLSLKMISIIGILLLLCTTAAAATAYDIFGHRTRVNSENEIIALQGGNTEELENGTRGKRRTDHNGSTLSKSGEQNRMNQYLLCFSLLRNVRQIFKVKEDVENLRIFHGIKVLGMLWIILVHLFMFGFHVMANKSLYYMMGDEILMEIINNPTFSVDTFFFLSGFLSSYIFLKEQQKMKGTLSTTGKTKMFVQIIIKRYIRLTPAYFVVILIAILNFTWHDHVSALLPFEHPSAKCSKYWWTNILYINNFYHWDDLV
;
A
#
# COMPACT_ATOMS: atom_id res chain seq x y z
N MET A 1 27.78 73.45 6.80
CA MET A 1 27.47 72.01 6.66
C MET A 1 26.18 71.71 7.44
N GLN A 2 24.99 71.78 6.82
CA GLN A 2 23.74 71.33 7.46
C GLN A 2 22.57 71.01 6.52
N ASN A 3 22.71 71.18 5.19
CA ASN A 3 21.62 70.92 4.23
C ASN A 3 21.56 69.47 3.68
N GLY A 4 22.48 68.59 4.08
CA GLY A 4 22.55 67.21 3.55
C GLY A 4 21.76 66.15 4.33
N LYS A 5 21.27 66.46 5.54
CA LYS A 5 20.58 65.46 6.39
C LYS A 5 19.07 65.40 6.11
N VAL A 6 18.42 66.53 5.83
CA VAL A 6 16.95 66.58 5.67
C VAL A 6 16.47 65.80 4.45
N THR A 7 17.22 65.81 3.35
CA THR A 7 16.88 65.05 2.14
C THR A 7 16.92 63.54 2.38
N SER A 8 17.90 63.02 3.11
CA SER A 8 18.00 61.58 3.41
C SER A 8 16.82 61.05 4.23
N TRP A 9 16.31 61.83 5.19
CA TRP A 9 15.15 61.43 5.99
C TRP A 9 13.86 61.40 5.16
N ILE A 10 13.69 62.34 4.23
CA ILE A 10 12.54 62.35 3.31
C ILE A 10 12.57 61.13 2.40
N TRP A 11 13.74 60.78 1.83
CA TRP A 11 13.89 59.58 1.00
C TRP A 11 13.66 58.29 1.78
N LEU A 12 14.16 58.17 3.01
CA LEU A 12 13.91 57.02 3.87
C LEU A 12 12.43 56.90 4.26
N SER A 13 11.76 58.02 4.54
CA SER A 13 10.34 58.04 4.86
C SER A 13 9.47 57.68 3.65
N LEU A 14 9.84 58.15 2.45
CA LEU A 14 9.19 57.76 1.19
C LEU A 14 9.39 56.28 0.91
N LEU A 15 10.60 55.75 1.09
CA LEU A 15 10.92 54.35 0.86
C LEU A 15 10.16 53.44 1.84
N SER A 16 10.07 53.86 3.10
CA SER A 16 9.23 53.21 4.12
C SER A 16 7.75 53.25 3.76
N LEU A 17 7.21 54.39 3.34
CA LEU A 17 5.81 54.53 2.90
C LEU A 17 5.53 53.67 1.67
N THR A 18 6.44 53.60 0.70
CA THR A 18 6.28 52.72 -0.46
C THR A 18 6.38 51.24 -0.08
N MET A 19 7.26 50.88 0.85
CA MET A 19 7.37 49.50 1.34
C MET A 19 6.12 49.09 2.13
N ILE A 20 5.57 50.00 2.94
CA ILE A 20 4.31 49.79 3.66
C ILE A 20 3.15 49.70 2.67
N TYR A 21 3.06 50.60 1.69
CA TYR A 21 2.03 50.59 0.66
C TYR A 21 2.05 49.28 -0.16
N VAL A 22 3.23 48.88 -0.64
CA VAL A 22 3.42 47.61 -1.37
C VAL A 22 3.11 46.41 -0.48
N SER A 23 3.47 46.45 0.81
CA SER A 23 3.11 45.39 1.77
C SER A 23 1.60 45.32 2.02
N THR A 24 0.90 46.46 2.09
CA THR A 24 -0.55 46.51 2.27
C THR A 24 -1.33 46.07 1.03
N GLN A 25 -0.79 46.32 -0.17
CA GLN A 25 -1.36 45.82 -1.43
C GLN A 25 -1.11 44.31 -1.61
N ALA A 26 0.02 43.80 -1.13
CA ALA A 26 0.33 42.37 -1.15
C ALA A 26 -0.59 41.53 -0.25
N THR A 27 -1.32 42.17 0.68
CA THR A 27 -2.22 41.48 1.64
C THR A 27 -3.69 41.41 1.23
N THR A 28 -4.12 42.07 0.15
CA THR A 28 -5.51 41.90 -0.34
C THR A 28 -5.58 40.64 -1.19
N LEU A 29 -6.39 39.68 -0.76
CA LEU A 29 -6.65 38.44 -1.48
C LEU A 29 -7.35 38.75 -2.82
N ASP A 30 -6.56 38.91 -3.88
CA ASP A 30 -7.07 39.27 -5.20
C ASP A 30 -7.76 38.06 -5.87
N PRO A 31 -9.08 38.14 -6.17
CA PRO A 31 -9.81 37.07 -6.85
C PRO A 31 -9.20 36.64 -8.18
N VAL A 32 -8.52 37.56 -8.88
CA VAL A 32 -7.83 37.24 -10.14
C VAL A 32 -6.63 36.35 -9.86
N THR A 33 -5.79 36.71 -8.90
CA THR A 33 -4.64 35.91 -8.46
C THR A 33 -5.07 34.52 -7.97
N MET A 34 -6.09 34.43 -7.11
CA MET A 34 -6.60 33.14 -6.63
C MET A 34 -7.08 32.24 -7.77
N ARG A 35 -7.79 32.81 -8.75
CA ARG A 35 -8.26 32.09 -9.94
C ARG A 35 -7.11 31.50 -10.76
N HIS A 36 -5.96 32.15 -10.79
CA HIS A 36 -4.80 31.67 -11.53
C HIS A 36 -3.95 30.66 -10.76
N ILE A 37 -3.96 30.69 -9.42
CA ILE A 37 -3.07 29.85 -8.60
C ILE A 37 -3.79 28.61 -8.04
N LEU A 38 -5.07 28.75 -7.65
CA LEU A 38 -5.82 27.71 -6.94
C LEU A 38 -6.79 27.00 -7.89
N PRO A 39 -6.56 25.72 -8.26
CA PRO A 39 -7.41 25.00 -9.20
C PRO A 39 -8.86 24.91 -8.75
N ALA A 40 -9.10 24.67 -7.46
CA ALA A 40 -10.47 24.59 -6.93
C ALA A 40 -11.21 25.92 -7.06
N TYR A 41 -10.58 27.05 -6.69
CA TYR A 41 -11.19 28.37 -6.87
C TYR A 41 -11.46 28.70 -8.35
N ALA A 42 -10.54 28.32 -9.25
CA ALA A 42 -10.74 28.44 -10.69
C ALA A 42 -11.97 27.64 -11.16
N VAL A 43 -12.20 26.44 -10.62
CA VAL A 43 -13.40 25.63 -10.87
C VAL A 43 -14.65 26.34 -10.37
N LEU A 44 -14.66 26.88 -9.14
CA LEU A 44 -15.82 27.61 -8.58
C LEU A 44 -16.24 28.83 -9.41
N LYS A 45 -15.29 29.51 -10.06
CA LYS A 45 -15.60 30.66 -10.94
C LYS A 45 -16.35 30.28 -12.23
N ASN A 46 -16.48 28.99 -12.55
CA ASN A 46 -17.21 28.50 -13.73
C ASN A 46 -18.59 27.90 -13.40
N VAL A 47 -19.14 28.23 -12.21
CA VAL A 47 -20.44 27.76 -11.73
C VAL A 47 -21.62 28.10 -12.65
N ASP A 48 -21.53 29.19 -13.43
CA ASP A 48 -22.60 29.61 -14.34
C ASP A 48 -22.84 28.66 -15.51
N LEU A 49 -21.94 27.71 -15.75
CA LEU A 49 -22.09 26.67 -16.77
C LEU A 49 -22.96 25.49 -16.31
N LEU A 50 -23.31 25.43 -15.04
CA LEU A 50 -24.03 24.29 -14.47
C LEU A 50 -25.54 24.41 -14.70
N ASN A 51 -26.12 23.31 -15.21
CA ASN A 51 -27.56 23.16 -15.34
C ASN A 51 -28.23 22.69 -14.03
N SER A 52 -27.47 22.04 -13.14
CA SER A 52 -27.97 21.57 -11.83
C SER A 52 -28.24 22.75 -10.91
N SER A 53 -29.52 23.00 -10.59
CA SER A 53 -29.91 24.13 -9.74
C SER A 53 -29.31 24.05 -8.34
N ARG A 54 -29.22 22.84 -7.75
CA ARG A 54 -28.69 22.64 -6.40
C ARG A 54 -27.17 22.78 -6.33
N CYS A 55 -26.43 22.07 -7.18
CA CYS A 55 -24.97 22.17 -7.22
C CYS A 55 -24.53 23.60 -7.57
N ARG A 56 -25.24 24.28 -8.49
CA ARG A 56 -24.96 25.68 -8.82
C ARG A 56 -25.07 26.58 -7.58
N THR A 57 -26.14 26.47 -6.80
CA THR A 57 -26.32 27.28 -5.59
C THR A 57 -25.26 26.98 -4.53
N GLU A 58 -24.98 25.71 -4.24
CA GLU A 58 -23.99 25.32 -3.22
C GLU A 58 -22.56 25.72 -3.64
N VAL A 59 -22.21 25.64 -4.93
CA VAL A 59 -20.92 26.11 -5.46
C VAL A 59 -20.81 27.64 -5.39
N ASP A 60 -21.89 28.37 -5.67
CA ASP A 60 -21.90 29.83 -5.55
C ASP A 60 -21.74 30.27 -4.09
N GLU A 61 -22.44 29.61 -3.16
CA GLU A 61 -22.28 29.82 -1.72
C GLU A 61 -20.86 29.51 -1.25
N PHE A 62 -20.27 28.42 -1.72
CA PHE A 62 -18.87 28.09 -1.45
C PHE A 62 -17.92 29.18 -1.97
N ARG A 63 -18.09 29.65 -3.20
CA ARG A 63 -17.29 30.74 -3.76
C ARG A 63 -17.44 32.01 -2.93
N ASN A 64 -18.66 32.38 -2.56
CA ASN A 64 -18.94 33.57 -1.75
C ASN A 64 -18.34 33.44 -0.35
N ALA A 65 -18.32 32.24 0.23
CA ALA A 65 -17.66 31.99 1.52
C ALA A 65 -16.15 32.20 1.45
N VAL A 66 -15.50 31.77 0.37
CA VAL A 66 -14.07 32.06 0.13
C VAL A 66 -13.84 33.56 -0.03
N ASP A 67 -14.64 34.23 -0.88
CA ASP A 67 -14.49 35.67 -1.16
C ASP A 67 -14.67 36.51 0.12
N ASN A 68 -15.56 36.09 1.02
CA ASN A 68 -15.81 36.73 2.31
C ASN A 68 -14.94 36.19 3.48
N HIS A 69 -13.94 35.36 3.21
CA HIS A 69 -13.01 34.82 4.21
C HIS A 69 -13.68 34.01 5.34
N ILE A 70 -14.81 33.36 5.03
CA ILE A 70 -15.56 32.52 5.96
C ILE A 70 -14.76 31.22 6.20
N LEU A 71 -14.62 30.84 7.47
CA LEU A 71 -13.72 29.77 7.90
C LEU A 71 -13.96 28.42 7.19
N TRP A 72 -15.21 27.94 7.11
CA TRP A 72 -15.49 26.67 6.43
C TRP A 72 -15.15 26.71 4.93
N GLY A 73 -15.35 27.86 4.27
CA GLY A 73 -15.01 28.06 2.86
C GLY A 73 -13.51 27.99 2.64
N LEU A 74 -12.73 28.67 3.47
CA LEU A 74 -11.27 28.59 3.43
C LEU A 74 -10.76 27.18 3.71
N ARG A 75 -11.38 26.45 4.65
CA ARG A 75 -11.07 25.03 4.93
C ARG A 75 -11.35 24.12 3.73
N ALA A 76 -12.52 24.27 3.09
CA ALA A 76 -12.86 23.51 1.88
C ALA A 76 -11.85 23.78 0.74
N LEU A 77 -11.43 25.04 0.58
CA LEU A 77 -10.44 25.42 -0.41
C LEU A 77 -9.05 24.84 -0.10
N ASP A 78 -8.61 24.91 1.16
CA ASP A 78 -7.34 24.38 1.65
C ASP A 78 -7.24 22.85 1.54
N THR A 79 -8.36 22.14 1.69
CA THR A 79 -8.40 20.68 1.49
C THR A 79 -8.32 20.26 0.02
N SER A 80 -8.47 21.19 -0.93
CA SER A 80 -8.32 20.89 -2.36
C SER A 80 -6.86 20.90 -2.79
N GLY A 81 -6.56 20.18 -3.88
CA GLY A 81 -5.22 20.06 -4.43
C GLY A 81 -4.73 21.35 -5.09
N VAL A 82 -3.44 21.63 -4.91
CA VAL A 82 -2.72 22.73 -5.57
C VAL A 82 -1.46 22.19 -6.26
N PRO A 83 -0.94 22.86 -7.29
CA PRO A 83 0.31 22.47 -7.93
C PRO A 83 1.47 22.53 -6.92
N PRO A 84 2.13 21.39 -6.61
CA PRO A 84 3.26 21.36 -5.71
C PRO A 84 4.56 21.76 -6.43
N GLY A 85 5.61 22.00 -5.65
CA GLY A 85 6.96 22.11 -6.20
C GLY A 85 7.47 20.77 -6.74
N GLY A 86 8.38 20.81 -7.72
CA GLY A 86 8.96 19.62 -8.33
C GLY A 86 8.34 19.19 -9.66
N PHE A 87 7.55 20.05 -10.31
CA PHE A 87 6.96 19.75 -11.62
C PHE A 87 8.00 19.30 -12.67
N ILE A 88 9.12 20.02 -12.79
CA ILE A 88 10.21 19.64 -13.72
C ILE A 88 10.73 18.23 -13.42
N SER A 89 10.74 17.84 -12.14
CA SER A 89 11.20 16.54 -11.68
C SER A 89 10.16 15.42 -11.76
N GLY A 90 8.94 15.69 -12.25
CA GLY A 90 7.87 14.70 -12.41
C GLY A 90 6.73 14.77 -11.38
N HIS A 91 6.67 15.81 -10.55
CA HIS A 91 5.64 15.93 -9.50
C HIS A 91 4.26 16.32 -10.03
N ASN A 92 3.51 15.30 -10.45
CA ASN A 92 2.18 15.44 -11.05
C ASN A 92 1.02 15.11 -10.08
N TYR A 93 1.29 14.90 -8.79
CA TYR A 93 0.28 14.59 -7.77
C TYR A 93 -0.22 15.86 -7.07
N TRP A 94 -1.33 16.42 -7.54
CA TRP A 94 -1.97 17.61 -6.96
C TRP A 94 -3.12 17.15 -6.05
N LEU A 95 -2.80 16.32 -5.05
CA LEU A 95 -3.81 15.47 -4.40
C LEU A 95 -4.75 16.18 -3.44
N GLY A 96 -4.31 17.21 -2.70
CA GLY A 96 -5.10 17.80 -1.60
C GLY A 96 -5.29 16.84 -0.42
N ASP A 97 -6.21 17.17 0.50
CA ASP A 97 -6.54 16.40 1.71
C ASP A 97 -7.96 15.81 1.64
N ARG A 98 -8.03 14.56 1.14
CA ARG A 98 -9.28 13.79 1.10
C ARG A 98 -9.90 13.57 2.48
N MET A 99 -9.08 13.29 3.49
CA MET A 99 -9.56 12.99 4.83
C MET A 99 -10.15 14.27 5.46
N GLY A 100 -9.46 15.39 5.31
CA GLY A 100 -9.94 16.72 5.71
C GLY A 100 -11.28 17.07 5.07
N CYS A 101 -11.44 16.85 3.76
CA CYS A 101 -12.70 17.09 3.05
C CYS A 101 -13.86 16.22 3.61
N THR A 102 -13.57 14.97 3.95
CA THR A 102 -14.56 14.06 4.56
C THR A 102 -14.94 14.53 5.98
N ILE A 103 -13.95 14.92 6.79
CA ILE A 103 -14.15 15.42 8.16
C ILE A 103 -14.94 16.72 8.16
N LEU A 104 -14.70 17.60 7.18
CA LEU A 104 -15.40 18.87 7.00
C LEU A 104 -16.92 18.67 6.89
N SER A 105 -17.35 17.59 6.23
CA SER A 105 -18.77 17.24 6.04
C SER A 105 -19.42 16.61 7.29
N GLN A 106 -18.61 16.06 8.21
CA GLN A 106 -19.11 15.36 9.40
C GLN A 106 -19.31 16.28 10.62
N ASN A 107 -19.11 17.59 10.45
CA ASN A 107 -19.17 18.59 11.52
C ASN A 107 -18.39 18.22 12.79
N ARG A 108 -17.23 17.57 12.62
CA ARG A 108 -16.35 17.24 13.73
C ARG A 108 -15.54 18.47 14.13
N THR A 109 -15.61 18.80 15.41
CA THR A 109 -14.83 19.87 16.03
C THR A 109 -13.57 19.31 16.69
N LEU A 110 -12.51 20.12 16.70
CA LEU A 110 -11.28 19.78 17.41
C LEU A 110 -11.57 19.79 18.93
N PHE A 111 -11.19 18.73 19.65
CA PHE A 111 -11.29 18.72 21.10
C PHE A 111 -10.23 19.63 21.71
N VAL A 112 -10.66 20.82 22.16
CA VAL A 112 -9.78 21.83 22.76
C VAL A 112 -10.35 22.25 24.12
N SER A 113 -9.46 22.51 25.08
CA SER A 113 -9.89 23.01 26.40
C SER A 113 -10.67 24.32 26.28
N GLU A 114 -11.62 24.53 27.20
CA GLU A 114 -12.54 25.67 27.12
C GLU A 114 -11.81 27.03 27.10
N GLY A 115 -10.74 27.18 27.88
CA GLY A 115 -9.92 28.39 27.90
C GLY A 115 -9.24 28.69 26.56
N LYS A 116 -8.73 27.65 25.88
CA LYS A 116 -8.18 27.79 24.53
C LYS A 116 -9.26 28.06 23.49
N ARG A 117 -10.45 27.47 23.64
CA ARG A 117 -11.60 27.74 22.75
C ARG A 117 -12.01 29.21 22.82
N LYS A 118 -12.14 29.78 24.02
CA LYS A 118 -12.43 31.22 24.23
C LYS A 118 -11.34 32.13 23.67
N ASN A 119 -10.08 31.72 23.70
CA ASN A 119 -9.01 32.46 23.04
C ASN A 119 -9.12 32.37 21.51
N ASN A 120 -9.43 31.19 20.97
CA ASN A 120 -9.60 31.00 19.53
C ASN A 120 -10.79 31.79 18.97
N THR A 121 -11.85 32.01 19.76
CA THR A 121 -12.99 32.84 19.34
C THR A 121 -12.63 34.30 19.09
N ILE A 122 -11.47 34.76 19.57
CA ILE A 122 -10.93 36.09 19.26
C ILE A 122 -10.48 36.16 17.78
N TYR A 123 -10.00 35.03 17.25
CA TYR A 123 -9.41 34.95 15.91
C TYR A 123 -10.36 34.34 14.87
N ARG A 124 -11.39 33.61 15.30
CA ARG A 124 -12.28 32.84 14.43
C ARG A 124 -13.71 32.81 14.97
N ASN A 125 -14.69 32.93 14.09
CA ASN A 125 -16.10 32.76 14.43
C ASN A 125 -16.47 31.26 14.49
N PRO A 126 -16.87 30.70 15.65
CA PRO A 126 -17.26 29.29 15.76
C PRO A 126 -18.49 28.92 14.92
N ASN A 127 -19.38 29.88 14.66
CA ASN A 127 -20.58 29.66 13.86
C ASN A 127 -20.26 29.45 12.37
N GLU A 128 -19.06 29.83 11.94
CA GLU A 128 -18.55 29.69 10.58
C GLU A 128 -17.61 28.48 10.43
N GLU A 129 -17.44 27.68 11.48
CA GLU A 129 -16.54 26.52 11.46
C GLU A 129 -17.06 25.40 10.56
N HIS A 130 -18.38 25.33 10.38
CA HIS A 130 -19.09 24.24 9.73
C HIS A 130 -19.78 24.71 8.44
N PRO A 131 -19.70 23.95 7.34
CA PRO A 131 -20.41 24.28 6.12
C PRO A 131 -21.91 23.99 6.25
N PRO A 132 -22.75 24.67 5.46
CA PRO A 132 -24.20 24.44 5.43
C PRO A 132 -24.62 23.18 4.64
N PHE A 133 -23.68 22.56 3.92
CA PHE A 133 -23.90 21.36 3.11
C PHE A 133 -22.66 20.45 3.15
N GLU A 134 -22.85 19.20 2.72
CA GLU A 134 -21.79 18.20 2.66
C GLU A 134 -20.87 18.41 1.46
N PHE A 135 -19.62 17.97 1.59
CA PHE A 135 -18.60 17.96 0.54
C PHE A 135 -18.24 16.53 0.14
N ARG A 136 -17.76 16.38 -1.09
CA ARG A 136 -17.18 15.15 -1.63
C ARG A 136 -15.84 15.44 -2.28
N PHE A 137 -15.01 14.40 -2.31
CA PHE A 137 -13.68 14.49 -2.89
C PHE A 137 -13.65 13.92 -4.31
N PHE A 138 -13.42 14.80 -5.28
CA PHE A 138 -13.33 14.45 -6.68
C PHE A 138 -11.87 14.41 -7.13
N ILE A 139 -11.55 13.52 -8.05
CA ILE A 139 -10.24 13.44 -8.70
C ILE A 139 -10.40 13.73 -10.18
N GLY A 140 -9.80 14.83 -10.64
CA GLY A 140 -9.63 15.17 -12.04
C GLY A 140 -8.31 14.61 -12.56
N ARG A 141 -8.38 13.75 -13.57
CA ARG A 141 -7.21 13.20 -14.26
C ARG A 141 -6.93 14.00 -15.52
N VAL A 142 -5.77 14.63 -15.57
CA VAL A 142 -5.40 15.59 -16.60
C VAL A 142 -4.06 15.20 -17.19
N ARG A 143 -4.00 15.01 -18.50
CA ARG A 143 -2.75 14.74 -19.21
C ARG A 143 -2.10 16.06 -19.63
N HIS A 144 -0.78 16.15 -19.60
CA HIS A 144 -0.05 17.31 -20.10
C HIS A 144 0.94 16.98 -21.21
N ASN A 145 1.39 17.99 -21.96
CA ASN A 145 2.40 17.86 -23.00
C ASN A 145 3.57 18.85 -22.83
N SER A 146 3.80 19.35 -21.61
CA SER A 146 4.88 20.29 -21.33
C SER A 146 6.24 19.71 -21.68
N THR A 147 7.04 20.45 -22.44
CA THR A 147 8.44 20.10 -22.77
C THR A 147 9.42 20.43 -21.65
N MET A 148 8.95 21.00 -20.53
CA MET A 148 9.80 21.44 -19.42
C MET A 148 10.00 20.35 -18.36
N GLN A 149 9.16 19.31 -18.34
CA GLN A 149 9.31 18.17 -17.45
C GLN A 149 10.28 17.15 -18.04
N TYR A 150 11.07 16.48 -17.20
CA TYR A 150 11.92 15.37 -17.64
C TYR A 150 11.07 14.16 -18.04
N HIS A 151 11.03 13.87 -19.35
CA HIS A 151 10.39 12.69 -19.92
C HIS A 151 11.34 11.48 -19.87
N GLN A 152 10.88 10.38 -19.30
CA GLN A 152 11.60 9.11 -19.16
C GLN A 152 10.90 7.96 -19.90
N GLU A 153 9.88 8.28 -20.71
CA GLU A 153 9.06 7.33 -21.48
C GLU A 153 8.32 6.32 -20.58
N ILE A 154 7.98 6.73 -19.36
CA ILE A 154 7.27 5.89 -18.40
C ILE A 154 5.76 6.04 -18.64
N PRO A 155 4.98 4.94 -18.61
CA PRO A 155 3.53 5.05 -18.73
C PRO A 155 2.93 6.01 -17.69
N ASP A 156 2.02 6.85 -18.17
CA ASP A 156 1.34 7.89 -17.39
C ASP A 156 2.27 8.88 -16.67
N GLU A 157 3.51 9.06 -17.14
CA GLU A 157 4.42 10.07 -16.60
C GLU A 157 3.84 11.48 -16.71
N ASP A 158 3.03 11.73 -17.72
CA ASP A 158 2.39 13.01 -18.04
C ASP A 158 1.00 13.20 -17.40
N LEU A 159 0.62 12.30 -16.49
CA LEU A 159 -0.69 12.29 -15.85
C LEU A 159 -0.68 13.09 -14.55
N ILE A 160 -1.37 14.22 -14.54
CA ILE A 160 -1.68 14.99 -13.33
C ILE A 160 -2.94 14.44 -12.66
N THR A 161 -2.82 14.18 -11.36
CA THR A 161 -3.93 13.77 -10.49
C THR A 161 -4.32 14.93 -9.58
N LEU A 162 -5.41 15.64 -9.92
CA LEU A 162 -5.91 16.80 -9.18
C LEU A 162 -7.07 16.41 -8.26
N GLY A 163 -6.90 16.57 -6.95
CA GLY A 163 -7.97 16.43 -5.97
C GLY A 163 -8.75 17.73 -5.76
N LEU A 164 -10.07 17.63 -5.67
CA LEU A 164 -10.98 18.77 -5.49
C LEU A 164 -12.02 18.43 -4.42
N CYS A 165 -12.09 19.23 -3.36
CA CYS A 165 -13.14 19.16 -2.36
C CYS A 165 -14.29 20.10 -2.80
N LEU A 166 -15.39 19.53 -3.28
CA LEU A 166 -16.54 20.27 -3.84
C LEU A 166 -17.85 19.82 -3.19
N PRO A 167 -18.94 20.60 -3.30
CA PRO A 167 -20.23 20.23 -2.73
C PRO A 167 -20.71 18.84 -3.18
N ALA A 168 -21.26 18.07 -2.25
CA ALA A 168 -21.71 16.69 -2.47
C ALA A 168 -22.89 16.59 -3.44
N SER A 169 -23.62 17.68 -3.67
CA SER A 169 -24.71 17.77 -4.65
C SER A 169 -24.22 17.76 -6.10
N CYS A 170 -22.93 18.01 -6.35
CA CYS A 170 -22.36 18.04 -7.68
C CYS A 170 -22.05 16.63 -8.19
N THR A 171 -22.39 16.37 -9.46
CA THR A 171 -22.07 15.10 -10.12
C THR A 171 -20.67 15.14 -10.75
N LYS A 172 -20.12 13.96 -11.07
CA LYS A 172 -18.87 13.84 -11.85
C LYS A 172 -18.91 14.66 -13.15
N HIS A 173 -20.08 14.74 -13.79
CA HIS A 173 -20.29 15.49 -15.02
C HIS A 173 -20.25 17.01 -14.78
N ASP A 174 -20.90 17.50 -13.72
CA ASP A 174 -20.87 18.92 -13.34
C ASP A 174 -19.44 19.40 -13.07
N VAL A 175 -18.67 18.62 -12.31
CA VAL A 175 -17.27 18.90 -12.01
C VAL A 175 -16.42 18.87 -13.29
N ALA A 176 -16.67 17.91 -14.19
CA ALA A 176 -15.97 17.82 -15.46
C ALA A 176 -16.22 19.03 -16.36
N ILE A 177 -17.45 19.56 -16.42
CA ILE A 177 -17.78 20.78 -17.19
C ILE A 177 -16.96 21.97 -16.68
N MET A 178 -16.98 22.21 -15.37
CA MET A 178 -16.27 23.34 -14.77
C MET A 178 -14.74 23.20 -14.95
N LEU A 179 -14.19 22.01 -14.71
CA LEU A 179 -12.75 21.75 -14.84
C LEU A 179 -12.28 21.81 -16.29
N ALA A 180 -13.07 21.29 -17.24
CA ALA A 180 -12.78 21.39 -18.67
C ALA A 180 -12.70 22.85 -19.12
N LYS A 181 -13.55 23.73 -18.57
CA LYS A 181 -13.49 25.16 -18.88
C LYS A 181 -12.23 25.82 -18.35
N VAL A 182 -11.79 25.49 -17.12
CA VAL A 182 -10.53 25.97 -16.54
C VAL A 182 -9.34 25.61 -17.43
N ILE A 183 -9.31 24.36 -17.89
CA ILE A 183 -8.28 23.81 -18.78
C ILE A 183 -8.31 24.49 -20.15
N HIS A 184 -9.47 24.55 -20.79
CA HIS A 184 -9.63 25.12 -22.13
C HIS A 184 -9.27 26.61 -22.18
N ASN A 185 -9.57 27.36 -21.12
CA ASN A 185 -9.24 28.79 -21.03
C ASN A 185 -7.78 29.04 -20.58
N GLU A 186 -6.95 28.00 -20.38
CA GLU A 186 -5.58 28.11 -19.89
C GLU A 186 -5.47 28.99 -18.62
N THR A 187 -6.42 28.79 -17.71
CA THR A 187 -6.62 29.70 -16.58
C THR A 187 -5.48 29.60 -15.57
N LEU A 188 -4.87 28.43 -15.40
CA LEU A 188 -3.88 28.20 -14.34
C LEU A 188 -2.51 28.79 -14.69
N PHE A 189 -1.95 29.59 -13.78
CA PHE A 189 -0.63 30.24 -13.93
C PHE A 189 0.50 29.23 -14.16
N ILE A 190 0.45 28.09 -13.47
CA ILE A 190 1.41 26.99 -13.63
C ILE A 190 1.50 26.51 -15.09
N GLY A 191 0.38 26.56 -15.82
CA GLY A 191 0.34 26.19 -17.24
C GLY A 191 1.14 27.14 -18.10
N LYS A 192 1.05 28.45 -17.83
CA LYS A 192 1.85 29.47 -18.53
C LYS A 192 3.32 29.41 -18.13
N LEU A 193 3.61 29.20 -16.84
CA LEU A 193 4.96 29.16 -16.30
C LEU A 193 5.81 28.03 -16.90
N PHE A 194 5.22 26.83 -17.06
CA PHE A 194 5.92 25.65 -17.56
C PHE A 194 5.45 25.20 -18.95
N ALA A 195 4.80 26.08 -19.72
CA ALA A 195 4.29 25.77 -21.06
C ALA A 195 3.48 24.44 -21.11
N ILE A 196 2.58 24.26 -20.15
CA ILE A 196 1.76 23.06 -19.98
C ILE A 196 0.44 23.23 -20.73
N ASN A 197 0.16 22.37 -21.72
CA ASN A 197 -1.19 22.24 -22.26
C ASN A 197 -1.88 21.05 -21.59
N PHE A 198 -3.01 21.33 -20.96
CA PHE A 198 -3.78 20.34 -20.21
C PHE A 198 -4.85 19.68 -21.10
N ARG A 199 -5.06 18.39 -20.92
CA ARG A 199 -6.17 17.63 -21.49
C ARG A 199 -6.88 16.83 -20.41
N LEU A 200 -8.14 17.18 -20.13
CA LEU A 200 -8.96 16.43 -19.18
C LEU A 200 -9.27 15.04 -19.76
N LEU A 201 -8.96 13.98 -19.00
CA LEU A 201 -9.29 12.61 -19.35
C LEU A 201 -10.61 12.19 -18.70
N GLN A 202 -10.69 12.31 -17.38
CA GLN A 202 -11.86 11.91 -16.62
C GLN A 202 -11.94 12.61 -15.26
N VAL A 203 -13.14 12.62 -14.69
CA VAL A 203 -13.40 12.98 -13.29
C VAL A 203 -14.03 11.79 -12.57
N THR A 204 -13.45 11.41 -11.44
CA THR A 204 -13.92 10.33 -10.57
C THR A 204 -14.34 10.88 -9.22
N ASP A 205 -15.42 10.32 -8.64
CA ASP A 205 -15.84 10.58 -7.26
C ASP A 205 -15.24 9.48 -6.38
N LEU A 206 -14.55 9.85 -5.29
CA LEU A 206 -13.88 8.92 -4.37
C LEU A 206 -14.76 8.46 -3.21
N VAL A 207 -16.08 8.65 -3.28
CA VAL A 207 -17.00 8.02 -2.35
C VAL A 207 -16.86 6.49 -2.43
N ASN A 208 -16.49 5.89 -1.30
CA ASN A 208 -16.44 4.43 -1.18
C ASN A 208 -17.86 3.92 -0.88
N ASP A 209 -18.58 3.55 -1.94
CA ASP A 209 -19.92 2.98 -1.87
C ASP A 209 -19.92 1.49 -1.51
N TYR A 210 -18.74 0.88 -1.35
CA TYR A 210 -18.52 -0.54 -1.10
C TYR A 210 -19.18 -1.48 -2.13
N GLN A 211 -19.70 -0.96 -3.25
CA GLN A 211 -20.43 -1.77 -4.23
C GLN A 211 -19.53 -2.80 -4.90
N TRP A 212 -18.24 -2.47 -5.07
CA TRP A 212 -17.24 -3.38 -5.63
C TRP A 212 -17.09 -4.68 -4.80
N LEU A 213 -17.34 -4.63 -3.48
CA LEU A 213 -17.33 -5.82 -2.59
C LEU A 213 -18.49 -6.77 -2.89
N LEU A 214 -19.60 -6.29 -3.43
CA LEU A 214 -20.81 -7.08 -3.70
C LEU A 214 -20.69 -7.94 -4.97
N SER A 215 -19.62 -7.79 -5.74
CA SER A 215 -19.41 -8.64 -6.90
C SER A 215 -19.13 -10.09 -6.48
N LEU A 216 -19.73 -11.06 -7.19
CA LEU A 216 -19.59 -12.50 -6.89
C LEU A 216 -18.11 -12.94 -6.79
N LYS A 217 -17.24 -12.34 -7.61
CA LYS A 217 -15.79 -12.58 -7.57
C LYS A 217 -15.21 -12.17 -6.20
N MET A 218 -15.49 -10.95 -5.73
CA MET A 218 -14.96 -10.45 -4.47
C MET A 218 -15.53 -11.19 -3.26
N ILE A 219 -16.84 -11.49 -3.28
CA ILE A 219 -17.47 -12.32 -2.24
C ILE A 219 -16.79 -13.69 -2.14
N SER A 220 -16.51 -14.34 -3.29
CA SER A 220 -15.83 -15.64 -3.31
C SER A 220 -14.41 -15.55 -2.74
N ILE A 221 -13.64 -14.54 -3.12
CA ILE A 221 -12.27 -14.31 -2.62
C ILE A 221 -12.28 -14.11 -1.10
N ILE A 222 -13.14 -13.19 -0.62
CA ILE A 222 -13.26 -12.89 0.81
C ILE A 222 -13.74 -14.12 1.58
N GLY A 223 -14.71 -14.85 1.04
CA GLY A 223 -15.20 -16.10 1.63
C GLY A 223 -14.10 -17.15 1.80
N ILE A 224 -13.24 -17.34 0.79
CA ILE A 224 -12.10 -18.27 0.87
C ILE A 224 -11.10 -17.82 1.94
N LEU A 225 -10.75 -16.53 1.98
CA LEU A 225 -9.82 -16.00 2.98
C LEU A 225 -10.39 -16.11 4.40
N LEU A 226 -11.67 -15.80 4.59
CA LEU A 226 -12.35 -15.96 5.88
C LEU A 226 -12.45 -17.43 6.29
N LEU A 227 -12.69 -18.35 5.35
CA LEU A 227 -12.67 -19.79 5.64
C LEU A 227 -11.29 -20.24 6.12
N LEU A 228 -10.21 -19.77 5.49
CA LEU A 228 -8.84 -20.05 5.95
C LEU A 228 -8.56 -19.45 7.33
N CYS A 229 -9.00 -18.23 7.61
CA CYS A 229 -8.83 -17.61 8.93
C CYS A 229 -9.64 -18.34 10.02
N THR A 230 -10.89 -18.70 9.73
CA THR A 230 -11.76 -19.40 10.69
C THR A 230 -11.28 -20.83 10.96
N THR A 231 -10.84 -21.57 9.94
CA THR A 231 -10.21 -22.89 10.13
C THR A 231 -8.94 -22.80 10.96
N ALA A 232 -8.08 -21.80 10.72
CA ALA A 232 -6.88 -21.57 11.52
C ALA A 232 -7.21 -21.19 12.98
N ALA A 233 -8.21 -20.34 13.19
CA ALA A 233 -8.67 -19.96 14.53
C ALA A 233 -9.27 -21.16 15.28
N ALA A 234 -10.15 -21.93 14.63
CA ALA A 234 -10.75 -23.14 15.21
C ALA A 234 -9.69 -24.21 15.53
N ALA A 235 -8.72 -24.42 14.64
CA ALA A 235 -7.59 -25.32 14.88
C ALA A 235 -6.72 -24.87 16.07
N THR A 236 -6.49 -23.57 16.20
CA THR A 236 -5.71 -22.99 17.30
C THR A 236 -6.48 -23.13 18.63
N ALA A 237 -7.80 -22.89 18.63
CA ALA A 237 -8.65 -23.11 19.79
C ALA A 237 -8.67 -24.59 20.20
N TYR A 238 -8.80 -25.51 19.24
CA TYR A 238 -8.71 -26.95 19.51
C TYR A 238 -7.35 -27.35 20.10
N ASP A 239 -6.24 -26.79 19.60
CA ASP A 239 -4.90 -27.04 20.13
C ASP A 239 -4.75 -26.57 21.58
N ILE A 240 -5.26 -25.38 21.90
CA ILE A 240 -5.20 -24.79 23.25
C ILE A 240 -6.10 -25.56 24.23
N PHE A 241 -7.39 -25.73 23.91
CA PHE A 241 -8.39 -26.20 24.85
C PHE A 241 -8.61 -27.72 24.83
N GLY A 242 -8.50 -28.35 23.67
CA GLY A 242 -8.74 -29.78 23.52
C GLY A 242 -7.47 -30.61 23.65
N HIS A 243 -6.47 -30.28 22.83
CA HIS A 243 -5.27 -31.10 22.71
C HIS A 243 -4.32 -30.94 23.91
N ARG A 244 -3.99 -29.70 24.29
CA ARG A 244 -3.01 -29.45 25.37
C ARG A 244 -3.51 -29.91 26.74
N THR A 245 -4.79 -29.72 27.03
CA THR A 245 -5.43 -30.15 28.28
C THR A 245 -5.43 -31.68 28.41
N ARG A 246 -5.74 -32.39 27.31
CA ARG A 246 -5.68 -33.86 27.25
C ARG A 246 -4.26 -34.40 27.41
N VAL A 247 -3.28 -33.79 26.75
CA VAL A 247 -1.86 -34.18 26.89
C VAL A 247 -1.37 -33.93 28.31
N ASN A 248 -1.75 -32.82 28.94
CA ASN A 248 -1.38 -32.54 30.33
C ASN A 248 -1.99 -33.55 31.30
N SER A 249 -3.28 -33.90 31.14
CA SER A 249 -3.91 -34.93 31.97
C SER A 249 -3.34 -36.33 31.74
N GLU A 250 -3.00 -36.69 30.51
CA GLU A 250 -2.34 -37.97 30.20
C GLU A 250 -0.92 -38.03 30.82
N ASN A 251 -0.16 -36.93 30.77
CA ASN A 251 1.17 -36.84 31.39
C ASN A 251 1.11 -36.91 32.92
N GLU A 252 0.08 -36.33 33.54
CA GLU A 252 -0.14 -36.39 34.99
C GLU A 252 -0.49 -37.83 35.44
N ILE A 253 -1.32 -38.55 34.68
CA ILE A 253 -1.62 -39.97 34.93
C ILE A 253 -0.36 -40.83 34.77
N ILE A 254 0.46 -40.58 33.75
CA ILE A 254 1.73 -41.32 33.55
C ILE A 254 2.73 -41.03 34.68
N ALA A 255 2.83 -39.79 35.16
CA ALA A 255 3.68 -39.43 36.28
C ALA A 255 3.26 -40.15 37.58
N LEU A 256 1.95 -40.26 37.83
CA LEU A 256 1.40 -41.01 38.97
C LEU A 256 1.67 -42.52 38.87
N GLN A 257 1.70 -43.07 37.66
CA GLN A 257 1.94 -44.50 37.44
C GLN A 257 3.43 -44.86 37.45
N GLY A 258 4.30 -43.95 36.98
CA GLY A 258 5.75 -44.07 37.06
C GLY A 258 6.29 -43.96 38.49
N GLY A 259 5.69 -43.08 39.31
CA GLY A 259 6.06 -42.93 40.74
C GLY A 259 5.81 -44.20 41.57
N ASN A 260 4.84 -45.03 41.19
CA ASN A 260 4.57 -46.31 41.87
C ASN A 260 5.54 -47.44 41.47
N THR A 261 6.38 -47.24 40.44
CA THR A 261 7.29 -48.28 39.93
C THR A 261 8.73 -48.08 40.41
N GLU A 262 9.09 -46.88 40.90
CA GLU A 262 10.44 -46.59 41.41
C GLU A 262 10.71 -47.11 42.83
N GLU A 263 9.71 -47.63 43.56
CA GLU A 263 9.91 -48.25 44.89
C GLU A 263 10.34 -49.73 44.85
N LEU A 264 10.44 -50.37 43.68
CA LEU A 264 10.81 -51.79 43.59
C LEU A 264 11.90 -52.09 42.54
N GLU A 265 12.94 -51.27 42.41
CA GLU A 265 14.16 -51.70 41.70
C GLU A 265 15.42 -50.94 42.12
N ASN A 266 15.68 -50.83 43.44
CA ASN A 266 17.00 -50.40 43.94
C ASN A 266 17.82 -51.61 44.38
N GLY A 267 18.35 -52.34 43.40
CA GLY A 267 19.27 -53.44 43.64
C GLY A 267 19.78 -54.07 42.36
N THR A 268 20.75 -53.42 41.69
CA THR A 268 22.02 -53.99 41.17
C THR A 268 22.64 -53.01 40.16
N ARG A 269 23.76 -52.38 40.55
CA ARG A 269 24.55 -51.47 39.72
C ARG A 269 25.45 -52.26 38.77
N GLY A 270 25.33 -52.05 37.45
CA GLY A 270 26.19 -52.73 36.47
C GLY A 270 26.14 -52.20 35.03
N LYS A 271 26.78 -51.05 34.78
CA LYS A 271 27.52 -50.63 33.55
C LYS A 271 26.99 -51.12 32.18
N ARG A 272 26.34 -50.26 31.38
CA ARG A 272 26.41 -50.30 29.90
C ARG A 272 26.12 -48.95 29.23
N ARG A 273 26.89 -48.76 28.15
CA ARG A 273 27.10 -47.64 27.21
C ARG A 273 25.88 -46.76 26.87
N THR A 274 26.15 -45.46 26.82
CA THR A 274 25.32 -44.39 26.26
C THR A 274 25.24 -44.50 24.73
N ASP A 275 24.11 -44.97 24.23
CA ASP A 275 23.65 -44.70 22.86
C ASP A 275 22.44 -43.76 22.96
N HIS A 276 22.63 -42.48 22.64
CA HIS A 276 21.54 -41.51 22.48
C HIS A 276 20.78 -41.79 21.18
N ASN A 277 19.90 -42.79 21.21
CA ASN A 277 18.74 -42.82 20.32
C ASN A 277 17.53 -42.40 21.15
N GLY A 278 17.21 -41.11 21.08
CA GLY A 278 15.94 -40.58 21.58
C GLY A 278 14.80 -41.19 20.78
N SER A 279 14.34 -42.35 21.24
CA SER A 279 13.10 -42.96 20.80
C SER A 279 11.98 -41.97 21.07
N THR A 280 11.43 -41.42 19.99
CA THR A 280 10.07 -40.88 19.96
C THR A 280 9.14 -41.89 20.62
N LEU A 281 8.78 -41.64 21.88
CA LEU A 281 7.83 -42.44 22.63
C LEU A 281 6.45 -42.19 22.02
N SER A 282 6.16 -42.98 20.98
CA SER A 282 4.84 -43.16 20.42
C SER A 282 3.98 -43.91 21.43
N LYS A 283 3.00 -43.22 22.01
CA LYS A 283 1.68 -43.74 22.42
C LYS A 283 0.84 -42.57 22.95
N SER A 284 0.16 -41.86 22.05
CA SER A 284 -1.03 -41.07 22.39
C SER A 284 -2.19 -41.69 21.63
N GLY A 285 -3.30 -41.97 22.33
CA GLY A 285 -4.42 -42.78 21.85
C GLY A 285 -4.96 -42.30 20.51
N GLU A 286 -5.48 -43.23 19.70
CA GLU A 286 -6.00 -43.04 18.34
C GLU A 286 -6.57 -41.64 18.10
N GLN A 287 -5.70 -40.74 17.65
CA GLN A 287 -6.08 -39.40 17.30
C GLN A 287 -6.75 -39.52 15.93
N ASN A 288 -8.06 -39.30 15.90
CA ASN A 288 -8.87 -39.38 14.68
C ASN A 288 -8.16 -38.60 13.56
N ARG A 289 -7.99 -39.17 12.35
CA ARG A 289 -7.14 -38.59 11.28
C ARG A 289 -7.50 -37.13 10.97
N MET A 290 -8.77 -36.77 11.11
CA MET A 290 -9.26 -35.39 10.99
C MET A 290 -8.65 -34.42 12.01
N ASN A 291 -8.45 -34.86 13.26
CA ASN A 291 -7.85 -34.04 14.31
C ASN A 291 -6.37 -33.75 14.01
N GLN A 292 -5.66 -34.70 13.40
CA GLN A 292 -4.27 -34.49 12.97
C GLN A 292 -4.18 -33.47 11.83
N TYR A 293 -5.08 -33.55 10.83
CA TYR A 293 -5.14 -32.54 9.77
C TYR A 293 -5.55 -31.16 10.30
N LEU A 294 -6.48 -31.09 11.26
CA LEU A 294 -6.88 -29.83 11.87
C LEU A 294 -5.70 -29.17 12.61
N LEU A 295 -4.91 -29.93 13.35
CA LEU A 295 -3.72 -29.42 14.04
C LEU A 295 -2.65 -28.83 13.10
N CYS A 296 -2.64 -29.18 11.82
CA CYS A 296 -1.76 -28.54 10.82
C CYS A 296 -2.10 -27.06 10.59
N PHE A 297 -3.34 -26.64 10.85
CA PHE A 297 -3.79 -25.26 10.73
C PHE A 297 -3.64 -24.46 12.04
N SER A 298 -3.18 -25.07 13.14
CA SER A 298 -2.93 -24.36 14.40
C SER A 298 -1.81 -23.34 14.22
N LEU A 299 -2.17 -22.05 14.35
CA LEU A 299 -1.21 -20.94 14.26
C LEU A 299 -0.17 -21.03 15.37
N LEU A 300 -0.59 -21.34 16.59
CA LEU A 300 0.31 -21.43 17.75
C LEU A 300 1.41 -22.48 17.52
N ARG A 301 1.03 -23.67 17.03
CA ARG A 301 1.97 -24.75 16.76
C ARG A 301 2.93 -24.39 15.63
N ASN A 302 2.41 -23.84 14.54
CA ASN A 302 3.22 -23.42 13.39
C ASN A 302 4.20 -22.29 13.77
N VAL A 303 3.75 -21.27 14.52
CA VAL A 303 4.60 -20.18 15.03
C VAL A 303 5.69 -20.73 15.95
N ARG A 304 5.34 -21.58 16.93
CA ARG A 304 6.33 -22.21 17.81
C ARG A 304 7.35 -23.03 17.03
N GLN A 305 6.93 -23.68 15.94
CA GLN A 305 7.82 -24.44 15.09
C GLN A 305 8.73 -23.56 14.22
N ILE A 306 8.26 -22.40 13.76
CA ILE A 306 9.07 -21.41 13.03
C ILE A 306 10.19 -20.87 13.93
N PHE A 307 9.86 -20.55 15.19
CA PHE A 307 10.84 -20.04 16.16
C PHE A 307 11.64 -21.13 16.87
N LYS A 308 11.40 -22.42 16.55
CA LYS A 308 12.19 -23.51 17.11
C LYS A 308 13.54 -23.55 16.42
N VAL A 309 14.56 -23.03 17.10
CA VAL A 309 15.96 -23.19 16.70
C VAL A 309 16.31 -24.68 16.77
N LYS A 310 16.60 -25.28 15.62
CA LYS A 310 17.19 -26.62 15.55
C LYS A 310 18.70 -26.45 15.45
N GLU A 311 19.43 -27.08 16.35
CA GLU A 311 20.86 -27.32 16.16
C GLU A 311 21.01 -28.39 15.09
N ASP A 312 20.92 -27.98 13.82
CA ASP A 312 21.22 -28.89 12.73
C ASP A 312 22.75 -29.04 12.64
N VAL A 313 23.21 -30.29 12.73
CA VAL A 313 24.63 -30.67 12.68
C VAL A 313 25.14 -30.63 11.23
N GLU A 314 24.28 -30.33 10.24
CA GLU A 314 24.63 -30.36 8.83
C GLU A 314 25.33 -29.08 8.30
N ASN A 315 26.27 -29.32 7.38
CA ASN A 315 27.20 -28.37 6.73
C ASN A 315 26.55 -27.23 5.91
N LEU A 316 25.24 -27.01 6.00
CA LEU A 316 24.48 -26.13 5.08
C LEU A 316 23.98 -24.83 5.75
N ARG A 317 24.50 -24.49 6.94
CA ARG A 317 24.10 -23.28 7.70
C ARG A 317 24.29 -21.96 6.93
N ILE A 318 25.34 -21.86 6.11
CA ILE A 318 25.62 -20.67 5.30
C ILE A 318 24.46 -20.32 4.34
N PHE A 319 23.77 -21.33 3.81
CA PHE A 319 22.64 -21.12 2.91
C PHE A 319 21.42 -20.50 3.61
N HIS A 320 21.29 -20.67 4.93
CA HIS A 320 20.27 -19.95 5.68
C HIS A 320 20.60 -18.47 5.79
N GLY A 321 21.87 -18.10 6.03
CA GLY A 321 22.31 -16.71 6.04
C GLY A 321 22.12 -16.02 4.69
N ILE A 322 22.53 -16.66 3.59
CA ILE A 322 22.33 -16.15 2.23
C ILE A 322 20.84 -15.93 1.93
N LYS A 323 19.96 -16.84 2.35
CA LYS A 323 18.51 -16.66 2.17
C LYS A 323 17.97 -15.46 2.93
N VAL A 324 18.44 -15.19 4.14
CA VAL A 324 17.99 -14.04 4.93
C VAL A 324 18.39 -12.73 4.23
N LEU A 325 19.65 -12.61 3.81
CA LEU A 325 20.13 -11.43 3.09
C LEU A 325 19.42 -11.26 1.73
N GLY A 326 19.23 -12.35 0.99
CA GLY A 326 18.47 -12.35 -0.26
C GLY A 326 17.01 -11.92 -0.06
N MET A 327 16.33 -12.40 0.99
CA MET A 327 14.96 -11.97 1.29
C MET A 327 14.88 -10.48 1.64
N LEU A 328 15.84 -9.96 2.42
CA LEU A 328 15.89 -8.53 2.73
C LEU A 328 16.10 -7.70 1.46
N TRP A 329 16.95 -8.16 0.53
CA TRP A 329 17.16 -7.51 -0.75
C TRP A 329 15.89 -7.54 -1.62
N ILE A 330 15.19 -8.68 -1.73
CA ILE A 330 13.91 -8.77 -2.45
C ILE A 330 12.89 -7.78 -1.87
N ILE A 331 12.75 -7.72 -0.55
CA ILE A 331 11.81 -6.80 0.12
C ILE A 331 12.16 -5.35 -0.21
N LEU A 332 13.45 -4.98 -0.13
CA LEU A 332 13.92 -3.63 -0.45
C LEU A 332 13.56 -3.25 -1.89
N VAL A 333 13.86 -4.10 -2.87
CA VAL A 333 13.52 -3.86 -4.27
C VAL A 333 12.02 -3.62 -4.45
N HIS A 334 11.17 -4.50 -3.91
CA HIS A 334 9.73 -4.40 -4.12
C HIS A 334 9.15 -3.13 -3.47
N LEU A 335 9.69 -2.70 -2.33
CA LEU A 335 9.34 -1.43 -1.71
C LEU A 335 9.59 -0.25 -2.68
N PHE A 336 10.77 -0.20 -3.29
CA PHE A 336 11.13 0.85 -4.24
C PHE A 336 10.35 0.75 -5.55
N MET A 337 10.17 -0.46 -6.10
CA MET A 337 9.42 -0.70 -7.33
C MET A 337 7.95 -0.25 -7.19
N PHE A 338 7.24 -0.71 -6.16
CA PHE A 338 5.85 -0.29 -5.94
C PHE A 338 5.76 1.18 -5.49
N GLY A 339 6.75 1.66 -4.72
CA GLY A 339 6.83 3.06 -4.31
C GLY A 339 7.05 4.02 -5.48
N PHE A 340 7.84 3.63 -6.48
CA PHE A 340 8.18 4.43 -7.65
C PHE A 340 6.95 4.97 -8.38
N HIS A 341 5.89 4.17 -8.46
CA HIS A 341 4.65 4.57 -9.10
C HIS A 341 3.86 5.65 -8.36
N VAL A 342 4.15 5.90 -7.09
CA VAL A 342 3.51 6.94 -6.28
C VAL A 342 4.49 8.05 -5.88
N MET A 343 5.75 7.96 -6.31
CA MET A 343 6.75 9.00 -6.02
C MET A 343 6.44 10.28 -6.78
N ALA A 344 6.42 11.39 -6.05
CA ALA A 344 6.29 12.73 -6.59
C ALA A 344 7.40 13.06 -7.60
N ASN A 345 8.67 13.02 -7.19
CA ASN A 345 9.78 13.46 -8.04
C ASN A 345 10.43 12.27 -8.74
N LYS A 346 9.74 11.66 -9.71
CA LYS A 346 10.21 10.42 -10.37
C LYS A 346 11.59 10.54 -11.00
N SER A 347 11.91 11.68 -11.63
CA SER A 347 13.23 11.90 -12.25
C SER A 347 14.39 11.83 -11.26
N LEU A 348 14.16 12.18 -9.98
CA LEU A 348 15.20 12.14 -8.96
C LEU A 348 15.71 10.71 -8.75
N TYR A 349 14.82 9.72 -8.88
CA TYR A 349 15.19 8.31 -8.82
C TYR A 349 16.26 7.95 -9.85
N TYR A 350 16.09 8.41 -11.10
CA TYR A 350 17.06 8.16 -12.16
C TYR A 350 18.33 9.00 -12.01
N MET A 351 18.22 10.24 -11.51
CA MET A 351 19.39 11.07 -11.22
C MET A 351 20.29 10.44 -10.13
N MET A 352 19.71 9.67 -9.21
CA MET A 352 20.45 8.93 -8.19
C MET A 352 20.91 7.55 -8.66
N GLY A 353 20.67 7.18 -9.93
CA GLY A 353 20.92 5.84 -10.46
C GLY A 353 22.37 5.36 -10.34
N ASP A 354 23.33 6.27 -10.37
CA ASP A 354 24.77 5.97 -10.29
C ASP A 354 25.25 5.68 -8.85
N GLU A 355 24.39 5.86 -7.85
CA GLU A 355 24.71 5.50 -6.47
C GLU A 355 24.71 3.97 -6.30
N ILE A 356 25.73 3.43 -5.63
CA ILE A 356 25.87 1.98 -5.39
C ILE A 356 24.59 1.35 -4.81
N LEU A 357 23.90 2.07 -3.91
CA LEU A 357 22.66 1.59 -3.33
C LEU A 357 21.53 1.50 -4.37
N MET A 358 21.43 2.48 -5.28
CA MET A 358 20.43 2.47 -6.34
C MET A 358 20.74 1.39 -7.39
N GLU A 359 22.01 1.11 -7.67
CA GLU A 359 22.39 0.01 -8.57
C GLU A 359 21.98 -1.37 -8.02
N ILE A 360 22.10 -1.58 -6.70
CA ILE A 360 21.61 -2.78 -6.01
C ILE A 360 20.08 -2.90 -6.12
N ILE A 361 19.36 -1.78 -6.04
CA ILE A 361 17.89 -1.75 -6.13
C ILE A 361 17.43 -1.96 -7.59
N ASN A 362 18.10 -1.32 -8.54
CA ASN A 362 17.76 -1.36 -9.97
C ASN A 362 18.05 -2.69 -10.65
N ASN A 363 18.88 -3.56 -10.04
CA ASN A 363 19.21 -4.89 -10.58
C ASN A 363 18.65 -6.03 -9.71
N PRO A 364 17.32 -6.20 -9.62
CA PRO A 364 16.72 -7.16 -8.71
C PRO A 364 16.86 -8.63 -9.14
N THR A 365 17.20 -8.87 -10.40
CA THR A 365 17.35 -10.21 -10.99
C THR A 365 18.41 -11.03 -10.25
N PHE A 366 19.53 -10.43 -9.86
CA PHE A 366 20.61 -11.12 -9.14
C PHE A 366 20.17 -11.68 -7.78
N SER A 367 19.24 -10.99 -7.11
CA SER A 367 18.69 -11.48 -5.84
C SER A 367 17.85 -12.74 -6.06
N VAL A 368 17.02 -12.76 -7.12
CA VAL A 368 16.19 -13.91 -7.48
C VAL A 368 17.04 -15.08 -7.99
N ASP A 369 18.10 -14.82 -8.76
CA ASP A 369 19.04 -15.83 -9.25
C ASP A 369 19.69 -16.62 -8.12
N THR A 370 19.98 -15.95 -7.00
CA THR A 370 20.48 -16.61 -5.79
C THR A 370 19.50 -17.68 -5.30
N PHE A 371 18.18 -17.40 -5.29
CA PHE A 371 17.18 -18.40 -4.91
C PHE A 371 17.03 -19.53 -5.93
N PHE A 372 17.13 -19.23 -7.24
CA PHE A 372 17.12 -20.27 -8.27
C PHE A 372 18.32 -21.21 -8.14
N PHE A 373 19.51 -20.65 -7.94
CA PHE A 373 20.73 -21.43 -7.69
C PHE A 373 20.58 -22.32 -6.45
N LEU A 374 20.13 -21.77 -5.32
CA LEU A 374 19.93 -22.54 -4.08
C LEU A 374 18.89 -23.65 -4.24
N SER A 375 17.81 -23.38 -4.98
CA SER A 375 16.77 -24.38 -5.25
C SER A 375 17.32 -25.52 -6.11
N GLY A 376 18.10 -25.22 -7.15
CA GLY A 376 18.75 -26.20 -8.00
C GLY A 376 19.78 -27.04 -7.22
N PHE A 377 20.68 -26.38 -6.49
CA PHE A 377 21.68 -27.02 -5.65
C PHE A 377 21.06 -28.00 -4.65
N LEU A 378 20.05 -27.58 -3.89
CA LEU A 378 19.44 -28.43 -2.87
C LEU A 378 18.70 -29.62 -3.48
N SER A 379 18.05 -29.43 -4.63
CA SER A 379 17.36 -30.52 -5.34
C SER A 379 18.35 -31.57 -5.81
N SER A 380 19.48 -31.16 -6.41
CA SER A 380 20.56 -32.04 -6.83
C SER A 380 21.23 -32.74 -5.64
N TYR A 381 21.49 -32.02 -4.55
CA TYR A 381 22.08 -32.56 -3.33
C TYR A 381 21.20 -33.66 -2.71
N ILE A 382 19.89 -33.42 -2.59
CA ILE A 382 18.94 -34.43 -2.07
C ILE A 382 18.87 -35.63 -3.01
N PHE A 383 18.80 -35.39 -4.33
CA PHE A 383 18.77 -36.47 -5.31
C PHE A 383 20.00 -37.39 -5.21
N LEU A 384 21.21 -36.81 -5.15
CA LEU A 384 22.45 -37.57 -5.02
C LEU A 384 22.56 -38.29 -3.67
N LYS A 385 22.16 -37.63 -2.56
CA LYS A 385 22.16 -38.22 -1.21
C LYS A 385 21.23 -39.42 -1.12
N GLU A 386 20.04 -39.33 -1.72
CA GLU A 386 19.08 -40.43 -1.72
C GLU A 386 19.54 -41.57 -2.64
N GLN A 387 20.19 -41.25 -3.76
CA GLN A 387 20.82 -42.25 -4.63
C GLN A 387 21.94 -43.02 -3.91
N GLN A 388 22.76 -42.35 -3.09
CA GLN A 388 23.81 -42.99 -2.30
C GLN A 388 23.26 -43.94 -1.21
N LYS A 389 22.09 -43.64 -0.64
CA LYS A 389 21.44 -44.49 0.37
C LYS A 389 20.82 -45.76 -0.23
N MET A 390 20.41 -45.71 -1.49
CA MET A 390 19.85 -46.84 -2.21
C MET A 390 20.98 -47.77 -2.65
N LYS A 391 21.20 -48.88 -1.92
CA LYS A 391 22.17 -49.92 -2.30
C LYS A 391 21.70 -50.66 -3.57
N GLY A 392 21.94 -50.08 -4.75
CA GLY A 392 21.68 -50.70 -6.05
C GLY A 392 21.50 -49.69 -7.19
N THR A 393 21.85 -50.08 -8.42
CA THR A 393 21.68 -49.25 -9.62
C THR A 393 20.19 -49.18 -9.98
N LEU A 394 19.55 -48.06 -9.66
CA LEU A 394 18.15 -47.82 -10.03
C LEU A 394 18.00 -47.83 -11.56
N SER A 395 17.00 -48.56 -12.08
CA SER A 395 16.68 -48.52 -13.51
C SER A 395 16.33 -47.08 -13.94
N THR A 396 16.51 -46.76 -15.23
CA THR A 396 16.17 -45.43 -15.78
C THR A 396 14.76 -44.99 -15.39
N THR A 397 13.79 -45.92 -15.37
CA THR A 397 12.40 -45.70 -14.94
C THR A 397 12.25 -45.35 -13.46
N GLY A 398 13.09 -45.92 -12.59
CA GLY A 398 13.08 -45.57 -11.16
C GLY A 398 13.64 -44.17 -10.92
N LYS A 399 14.68 -43.77 -11.66
CA LYS A 399 15.28 -42.43 -11.56
C LYS A 399 14.31 -41.34 -12.01
N THR A 400 13.60 -41.57 -13.11
CA THR A 400 12.57 -40.65 -13.60
C THR A 400 11.40 -40.54 -12.63
N LYS A 401 10.92 -41.66 -12.07
CA LYS A 401 9.86 -41.65 -11.05
C LYS A 401 10.26 -40.84 -9.82
N MET A 402 11.47 -41.00 -9.33
CA MET A 402 11.99 -40.26 -8.18
C MET A 402 12.09 -38.74 -8.48
N PHE A 403 12.58 -38.38 -9.67
CA PHE A 403 12.65 -36.98 -10.10
C PHE A 403 11.26 -36.33 -10.20
N VAL A 404 10.30 -37.02 -10.83
CA VAL A 404 8.91 -36.55 -10.93
C VAL A 404 8.28 -36.38 -9.55
N GLN A 405 8.54 -37.30 -8.61
CA GLN A 405 8.06 -37.16 -7.23
C GLN A 405 8.61 -35.92 -6.52
N ILE A 406 9.87 -35.55 -6.75
CA ILE A 406 10.47 -34.32 -6.18
C ILE A 406 9.74 -33.08 -6.74
N ILE A 407 9.48 -33.05 -8.04
CA ILE A 407 8.74 -31.94 -8.69
C ILE A 407 7.32 -31.83 -8.15
N ILE A 408 6.57 -32.94 -8.09
CA ILE A 408 5.18 -32.94 -7.60
C ILE A 408 5.13 -32.48 -6.14
N LYS A 409 6.05 -32.96 -5.28
CA LYS A 409 6.14 -32.51 -3.89
C LYS A 409 6.43 -31.02 -3.79
N ARG A 410 7.26 -30.47 -4.68
CA ARG A 410 7.54 -29.03 -4.75
C ARG A 410 6.29 -28.24 -5.15
N TYR A 411 5.56 -28.70 -6.16
CA TYR A 411 4.32 -28.07 -6.60
C TYR A 411 3.27 -28.03 -5.48
N ILE A 412 2.96 -29.19 -4.86
CA ILE A 412 1.98 -29.27 -3.76
C ILE A 412 2.38 -28.41 -2.56
N ARG A 413 3.68 -28.22 -2.32
CA ARG A 413 4.19 -27.39 -1.23
C ARG A 413 4.05 -25.88 -1.49
N LEU A 414 4.31 -25.42 -2.71
CA LEU A 414 4.39 -23.98 -3.04
C LEU A 414 3.05 -23.41 -3.50
N THR A 415 2.31 -24.14 -4.32
CA THR A 415 1.09 -23.66 -4.97
C THR A 415 0.01 -23.15 -4.01
N PRO A 416 -0.27 -23.78 -2.85
CA PRO A 416 -1.30 -23.28 -1.94
C PRO A 416 -1.00 -21.88 -1.39
N ALA A 417 0.25 -21.63 -0.99
CA ALA A 417 0.66 -20.32 -0.49
C ALA A 417 0.63 -19.28 -1.62
N TYR A 418 1.10 -19.64 -2.81
CA TYR A 418 1.07 -18.74 -3.96
C TYR A 418 -0.36 -18.37 -4.38
N PHE A 419 -1.29 -19.33 -4.35
CA PHE A 419 -2.70 -19.09 -4.61
C PHE A 419 -3.30 -18.07 -3.64
N VAL A 420 -3.03 -18.20 -2.34
CA VAL A 420 -3.49 -17.22 -1.34
C VAL A 420 -2.92 -15.83 -1.60
N VAL A 421 -1.64 -15.72 -1.99
CA VAL A 421 -1.02 -14.43 -2.35
C VAL A 421 -1.71 -13.81 -3.57
N ILE A 422 -2.04 -14.59 -4.60
CA ILE A 422 -2.79 -14.11 -5.78
C ILE A 422 -4.16 -13.55 -5.35
N LEU A 423 -4.89 -14.26 -4.48
CA LEU A 423 -6.19 -13.80 -3.99
C LEU A 423 -6.08 -12.46 -3.23
N ILE A 424 -5.06 -12.32 -2.37
CA ILE A 424 -4.79 -11.08 -1.63
C ILE A 424 -4.41 -9.96 -2.60
N ALA A 425 -3.59 -10.23 -3.61
CA ALA A 425 -3.21 -9.26 -4.62
C ALA A 425 -4.42 -8.74 -5.40
N ILE A 426 -5.30 -9.63 -5.89
CA ILE A 426 -6.54 -9.23 -6.60
C ILE A 426 -7.41 -8.34 -5.71
N LEU A 427 -7.59 -8.71 -4.44
CA LEU A 427 -8.36 -7.92 -3.47
C LEU A 427 -7.74 -6.52 -3.27
N ASN A 428 -6.41 -6.46 -3.10
CA ASN A 428 -5.69 -5.22 -2.88
C ASN A 428 -5.76 -4.28 -4.10
N PHE A 429 -5.47 -4.78 -5.30
CA PHE A 429 -5.49 -3.95 -6.52
C PHE A 429 -6.91 -3.51 -6.91
N THR A 430 -7.92 -4.35 -6.70
CA THR A 430 -9.33 -3.93 -6.91
C THR A 430 -9.72 -2.82 -5.94
N TRP A 431 -9.25 -2.87 -4.69
CA TRP A 431 -9.45 -1.78 -3.73
C TRP A 431 -8.76 -0.48 -4.21
N HIS A 432 -7.54 -0.58 -4.73
CA HIS A 432 -6.84 0.58 -5.28
C HIS A 432 -7.62 1.21 -6.45
N ASP A 433 -8.12 0.43 -7.40
CA ASP A 433 -8.87 0.95 -8.55
C ASP A 433 -10.13 1.73 -8.15
N HIS A 434 -10.84 1.30 -7.10
CA HIS A 434 -12.11 1.91 -6.70
C HIS A 434 -11.97 2.98 -5.59
N VAL A 435 -10.98 2.86 -4.70
CA VAL A 435 -10.91 3.66 -3.46
C VAL A 435 -9.70 4.59 -3.44
N SER A 436 -8.62 4.27 -4.15
CA SER A 436 -7.39 5.06 -4.13
C SER A 436 -7.47 6.28 -5.05
N ALA A 437 -6.92 7.42 -4.60
CA ALA A 437 -6.68 8.57 -5.47
C ALA A 437 -5.53 8.31 -6.46
N LEU A 438 -4.61 7.43 -6.05
CA LEU A 438 -3.45 7.01 -6.83
C LEU A 438 -3.83 5.79 -7.67
N LEU A 439 -3.53 5.86 -8.96
CA LEU A 439 -3.65 4.72 -9.85
C LEU A 439 -2.49 3.76 -9.64
N PRO A 440 -2.75 2.45 -9.51
CA PRO A 440 -1.71 1.46 -9.76
C PRO A 440 -1.32 1.48 -11.25
N PHE A 441 -0.04 1.27 -11.50
CA PHE A 441 0.53 1.18 -12.85
C PHE A 441 0.05 -0.08 -13.58
N GLU A 442 0.13 -1.21 -12.88
CA GLU A 442 -0.47 -2.44 -13.36
C GLU A 442 -1.98 -2.31 -13.21
N HIS A 443 -2.72 -2.75 -14.22
CA HIS A 443 -4.18 -2.97 -14.12
C HIS A 443 -4.46 -4.46 -13.94
N PRO A 444 -3.98 -5.10 -12.84
CA PRO A 444 -4.10 -6.53 -12.68
C PRO A 444 -5.55 -6.94 -12.51
N SER A 445 -6.45 -6.06 -12.06
CA SER A 445 -7.89 -6.34 -12.05
C SER A 445 -8.44 -6.73 -13.44
N ALA A 446 -7.97 -6.06 -14.49
CA ALA A 446 -8.34 -6.34 -15.87
C ALA A 446 -7.58 -7.54 -16.46
N LYS A 447 -6.25 -7.60 -16.27
CA LYS A 447 -5.39 -8.64 -16.88
C LYS A 447 -5.41 -9.98 -16.14
N CYS A 448 -5.50 -9.98 -14.81
CA CYS A 448 -5.56 -11.20 -13.99
C CYS A 448 -6.79 -12.04 -14.33
N SER A 449 -7.93 -11.43 -14.67
CA SER A 449 -9.12 -12.19 -15.09
C SER A 449 -8.88 -13.05 -16.34
N LYS A 450 -7.89 -12.70 -17.18
CA LYS A 450 -7.54 -13.42 -18.41
C LYS A 450 -6.41 -14.44 -18.21
N TYR A 451 -5.40 -14.10 -17.39
CA TYR A 451 -4.16 -14.89 -17.27
C TYR A 451 -3.89 -15.48 -15.88
N TRP A 452 -4.80 -15.39 -14.89
CA TRP A 452 -4.57 -15.95 -13.54
C TRP A 452 -4.14 -17.43 -13.53
N TRP A 453 -4.65 -18.22 -14.48
CA TRP A 453 -4.38 -19.65 -14.58
C TRP A 453 -2.93 -19.95 -15.03
N THR A 454 -2.29 -19.05 -15.78
CA THR A 454 -0.90 -19.24 -16.24
C THR A 454 0.07 -19.19 -15.06
N ASN A 455 -0.22 -18.34 -14.07
CA ASN A 455 0.52 -18.25 -12.82
C ASN A 455 0.43 -19.56 -12.01
N ILE A 456 -0.77 -20.14 -11.87
CA ILE A 456 -0.96 -21.41 -11.13
C ILE A 456 -0.22 -22.57 -11.80
N LEU A 457 -0.19 -22.58 -13.14
CA LEU A 457 0.53 -23.59 -13.91
C LEU A 457 2.04 -23.32 -14.02
N TYR A 458 2.54 -22.18 -13.53
CA TYR A 458 3.94 -21.74 -13.69
C TYR A 458 4.42 -21.67 -15.15
N ILE A 459 3.52 -21.29 -16.06
CA ILE A 459 3.78 -21.15 -17.50
C ILE A 459 3.73 -19.68 -17.96
N ASN A 460 3.72 -18.74 -17.02
CA ASN A 460 3.71 -17.31 -17.29
C ASN A 460 4.91 -16.87 -18.16
N ASN A 461 6.06 -17.54 -18.08
CA ASN A 461 7.23 -17.24 -18.90
C ASN A 461 7.06 -17.52 -20.41
N PHE A 462 5.98 -18.19 -20.83
CA PHE A 462 5.69 -18.43 -22.26
C PHE A 462 4.80 -17.34 -22.90
N TYR A 463 4.39 -16.35 -22.13
CA TYR A 463 3.58 -15.22 -22.60
C TYR A 463 4.43 -13.94 -22.62
N HIS A 464 4.09 -13.01 -23.52
CA HIS A 464 4.79 -11.74 -23.61
C HIS A 464 4.51 -10.88 -22.38
N TRP A 465 5.48 -10.06 -21.97
CA TRP A 465 5.36 -9.24 -20.75
C TRP A 465 4.16 -8.28 -20.81
N ASP A 466 3.94 -7.67 -21.97
CA ASP A 466 2.82 -6.72 -22.21
C ASP A 466 1.43 -7.37 -22.07
N ASP A 467 1.35 -8.69 -22.31
CA ASP A 467 0.10 -9.43 -22.13
C ASP A 467 -0.22 -9.70 -20.65
N LEU A 468 0.81 -9.73 -19.80
CA LEU A 468 0.72 -10.16 -18.41
C LEU A 468 0.63 -9.00 -17.40
N VAL A 469 1.25 -7.85 -17.69
CA VAL A 469 1.48 -6.73 -16.74
C VAL A 469 0.69 -5.49 -17.08
#